data_AF-A0A2N9VX08-F1
#
_entry.id   AF-A0A2N9VX08-F1
#
_cell.length_a   1.000
_cell.length_b   1.000
_cell.length_c   1.000
_cell.angle_alpha   90.00
_cell.angle_beta   90.00
_cell.angle_gamma   90.00
#
_symmetry.space_group_name_H-M   'P 1'
#
loop_
_entity.id
_entity.type
_entity.pdbx_description
1 polymer ?
#
loop_
_entity_poly.entity_id
_entity_poly.type
_entity_poly.pdbx_seq_one_letter_code
_entity_poly.pdbx_strand_id
1 'polypeptide(L)' 'MQEPNDILSDESLSRIQKIAKLEELLSEARGLQRAATEGGMDPNDGVTRNLRDIELALDQLNAATPETGAATL' A
#
# COMPACT_ATOMS: atom_id res chain seq x y z
N MET A 1 -11.76 -4.06 -6.91
CA MET A 1 -10.37 -3.78 -6.48
C MET A 1 -10.10 -4.69 -5.31
N GLN A 2 -8.93 -5.32 -5.26
CA GLN A 2 -8.55 -6.18 -4.14
C GLN A 2 -8.15 -5.28 -2.97
N GLU A 3 -8.66 -5.53 -1.77
CA GLU A 3 -8.39 -4.65 -0.63
C GLU A 3 -6.98 -4.94 -0.05
N PRO A 4 -6.30 -3.95 0.56
CA PRO A 4 -4.98 -4.14 1.16
C PRO A 4 -4.95 -5.26 2.20
N ASN A 5 -6.03 -5.37 2.99
CA ASN A 5 -6.18 -6.41 4.01
C ASN A 5 -6.30 -7.83 3.42
N ASP A 6 -6.89 -7.98 2.23
CA ASP A 6 -6.95 -9.28 1.57
C ASP A 6 -5.54 -9.73 1.17
N ILE A 7 -4.69 -8.81 0.69
CA ILE A 7 -3.30 -9.10 0.33
C ILE A 7 -2.46 -9.43 1.56
N LEU A 8 -2.64 -8.68 2.66
CA LEU A 8 -1.94 -8.95 3.92
C LEU A 8 -2.30 -10.31 4.49
N SER A 9 -3.57 -10.69 4.42
CA SER A 9 -4.10 -11.93 5.00
C SER A 9 -3.90 -13.15 4.11
N ASP A 10 -3.48 -12.97 2.85
CA ASP A 10 -3.25 -14.06 1.91
C ASP A 10 -1.98 -14.84 2.28
N GLU A 11 -2.14 -16.03 2.85
CA GLU A 11 -1.04 -16.91 3.24
C GLU A 11 -0.34 -17.58 2.05
N SER A 12 -0.94 -17.55 0.85
CA SER A 12 -0.33 -18.08 -0.37
C SER A 12 0.74 -17.15 -0.95
N LEU A 13 0.77 -15.89 -0.53
CA LEU A 13 1.73 -14.88 -0.98
C LEU A 13 2.90 -14.77 0.00
N SER A 14 4.10 -14.84 -0.55
CA SER A 14 5.30 -14.40 0.18
C SER A 14 5.24 -12.91 0.46
N ARG A 15 5.98 -12.45 1.49
CA ARG A 15 6.10 -11.02 1.82
C ARG A 15 6.49 -10.16 0.62
N ILE A 16 7.43 -10.61 -0.22
CA ILE A 16 7.87 -9.88 -1.41
C ILE A 16 6.73 -9.76 -2.43
N GLN A 17 5.94 -10.82 -2.62
CA GLN A 17 4.77 -10.78 -3.50
C GLN A 17 3.67 -9.87 -2.95
N LYS A 18 3.47 -9.83 -1.62
CA LYS A 18 2.54 -8.89 -0.97
C LYS A 18 2.97 -7.44 -1.19
N ILE A 19 4.25 -7.14 -1.01
CA ILE A 19 4.82 -5.80 -1.26
C ILE A 19 4.59 -5.41 -2.72
N ALA A 20 4.97 -6.26 -3.68
CA ALA A 20 4.81 -5.95 -5.10
C ALA A 20 3.35 -5.65 -5.49
N LYS A 21 2.40 -6.43 -4.97
CA LYS A 21 0.96 -6.20 -5.21
C LYS A 21 0.45 -4.91 -4.57
N LEU A 22 0.91 -4.58 -3.36
CA LEU A 22 0.53 -3.34 -2.69
C LEU A 22 1.15 -2.11 -3.36
N GLU A 23 2.36 -2.20 -3.92
CA GLU A 23 2.98 -1.13 -4.71
C GLU A 23 2.21 -0.88 -6.02
N GLU A 24 1.72 -1.92 -6.68
CA GLU A 24 0.85 -1.81 -7.86
C GLU A 24 -0.45 -1.07 -7.52
N LEU A 25 -1.15 -1.49 -6.46
CA LEU A 25 -2.34 -0.80 -5.95
C LEU A 25 -2.07 0.67 -5.58
N LEU A 26 -0.91 0.96 -4.97
CA LEU A 26 -0.53 2.32 -4.63
C LEU A 26 -0.35 3.19 -5.88
N SER A 27 0.27 2.64 -6.92
CA SER A 27 0.46 3.33 -8.20
C SER A 27 -0.88 3.66 -8.86
N GLU A 28 -1.80 2.69 -8.89
CA GLU A 28 -3.17 2.87 -9.41
C GLU A 28 -3.94 3.95 -8.63
N ALA A 29 -3.93 3.85 -7.29
CA ALA A 29 -4.62 4.80 -6.42
C ALA A 29 -4.07 6.23 -6.58
N ARG A 30 -2.75 6.39 -6.73
CA ARG A 30 -2.13 7.69 -7.04
C ARG A 30 -2.50 8.20 -8.42
N GLY A 31 -2.61 7.32 -9.41
CA GLY A 31 -3.10 7.66 -10.75
C GLY A 31 -4.52 8.22 -10.73
N LEU A 32 -5.42 7.55 -9.99
CA LEU A 32 -6.79 8.00 -9.78
C LEU A 32 -6.85 9.33 -9.01
N GLN A 33 -6.02 9.49 -7.96
CA GLN A 33 -5.96 10.73 -7.21
C GLN A 33 -5.52 11.90 -8.09
N ARG A 34 -4.50 11.74 -8.94
CA ARG A 34 -4.08 12.78 -9.90
C ARG A 34 -5.22 13.17 -10.83
N ALA A 35 -5.87 12.19 -11.45
CA ALA A 35 -7.00 12.43 -12.33
C ALA A 35 -8.17 13.13 -11.62
N ALA A 36 -8.45 12.79 -10.36
CA ALA A 36 -9.46 13.43 -9.53
C ALA A 36 -9.12 14.89 -9.20
N THR A 37 -7.87 15.17 -8.82
CA THR A 37 -7.40 16.55 -8.53
C THR A 37 -7.35 17.43 -9.77
N GLU A 38 -7.06 16.86 -10.95
CA GLU A 38 -7.05 17.59 -12.22
C GLU A 38 -8.47 17.87 -12.75
N GLY A 39 -9.47 17.07 -12.34
CA GLY A 39 -10.87 17.22 -12.73
C GLY A 39 -11.77 17.97 -11.74
N GLY A 40 -11.25 18.40 -10.58
CA GLY A 40 -12.03 19.13 -9.55
C GLY A 40 -12.89 18.23 -8.64
N MET A 41 -12.50 16.98 -8.44
CA MET A 41 -13.24 16.01 -7.62
C MET A 41 -12.80 16.03 -6.15
N ASP A 42 -13.73 15.80 -5.21
CA ASP A 42 -13.52 15.93 -3.76
C ASP A 42 -12.45 14.93 -3.24
N PRO A 43 -11.40 15.39 -2.54
CA PRO A 43 -10.36 14.52 -1.99
C PRO A 43 -10.87 13.56 -0.90
N ASN A 44 -12.11 13.66 -0.44
CA ASN A 44 -12.71 12.79 0.58
C ASN A 44 -13.61 11.69 0.00
N ASP A 45 -13.68 11.51 -1.32
CA ASP A 45 -14.63 10.61 -2.01
C ASP A 45 -14.24 9.11 -1.94
N GLY A 46 -13.59 8.68 -0.85
CA GLY A 46 -13.21 7.28 -0.59
C GLY A 46 -11.91 6.81 -1.26
N VAL A 47 -11.47 7.44 -2.36
CA VAL A 47 -10.19 7.15 -3.05
C VAL A 47 -8.99 7.33 -2.12
N THR A 48 -9.01 8.38 -1.30
CA THR A 48 -7.91 8.72 -0.37
C THR A 48 -7.85 7.79 0.83
N ARG A 49 -8.99 7.22 1.26
CA ARG A 49 -9.04 6.21 2.32
C ARG A 49 -8.33 4.94 1.88
N ASN A 50 -8.55 4.52 0.63
CA ASN A 50 -7.88 3.35 0.06
C ASN A 50 -6.35 3.54 -0.01
N LEU A 51 -5.87 4.75 -0.32
CA LEU A 51 -4.45 5.06 -0.36
C LEU A 51 -3.76 4.93 1.01
N ARG A 52 -4.40 5.41 2.07
CA ARG A 52 -3.85 5.33 3.43
C ARG A 52 -3.73 3.89 3.91
N ASP A 53 -4.73 3.06 3.62
CA ASP A 53 -4.74 1.66 4.01
C ASP A 53 -3.64 0.86 3.28
N ILE A 54 -3.37 1.17 2.00
CA ILE A 54 -2.26 0.60 1.23
C ILE A 54 -0.89 0.98 1.85
N GLU A 55 -0.70 2.26 2.20
CA GLU A 55 0.56 2.74 2.79
C GLU A 55 0.84 2.09 4.16
N LEU A 56 -0.19 1.93 5.00
CA LEU A 56 -0.07 1.24 6.28
C LEU A 56 0.29 -0.24 6.10
N ALA A 57 -0.30 -0.91 5.11
CA ALA A 57 0.02 -2.30 4.81
C ALA A 57 1.48 -2.48 4.37
N LEU A 58 1.99 -1.58 3.53
CA LEU A 58 3.41 -1.57 3.13
C LEU A 58 4.34 -1.32 4.32
N ASP A 59 3.99 -0.35 5.18
CA ASP A 59 4.76 -0.05 6.39
C ASP A 59 4.82 -1.25 7.34
N GLN A 60 3.70 -1.95 7.56
CA GLN A 60 3.67 -3.18 8.36
C GLN A 60 4.57 -4.27 7.82
N LEU A 61 4.54 -4.51 6.50
CA LEU A 61 5.41 -5.50 5.88
C LEU A 61 6.87 -5.08 6.04
N ASN A 62 7.22 -3.82 5.81
CA ASN A 62 8.58 -3.27 5.97
C ASN A 62 9.08 -3.24 7.42
N ALA A 63 8.21 -3.00 8.39
CA ALA A 63 8.56 -3.09 9.82
C ALA A 63 8.81 -4.55 10.26
N ALA A 64 8.14 -5.51 9.62
CA ALA A 64 8.34 -6.94 9.87
C ALA A 64 9.63 -7.51 9.24
N THR A 65 10.50 -6.68 8.64
CA THR A 65 11.84 -7.14 8.28
C THR A 65 12.60 -7.41 9.58
N PRO A 66 13.06 -8.65 9.87
CA PRO A 66 14.04 -8.83 10.92
C PRO A 66 15.29 -8.07 10.49
N GLU A 67 15.64 -7.01 11.20
CA GLU A 67 16.89 -6.26 11.10
C GLU A 67 18.05 -7.25 11.20
N THR A 68 18.43 -7.87 10.09
CA THR A 68 19.65 -8.65 10.00
C THR A 68 20.74 -7.65 9.67
N GLY A 69 21.25 -7.01 10.71
CA GLY A 69 22.52 -6.29 10.69
C GLY A 69 22.46 -4.82 10.27
N ALA A 70 22.21 -3.93 11.21
CA ALA A 70 22.93 -2.67 11.28
C ALA A 70 23.47 -2.52 12.70
N ALA A 71 24.79 -2.39 12.80
CA ALA A 71 25.56 -2.52 14.02
C ALA A 71 25.22 -1.44 15.06
N THR A 72 25.18 -1.87 16.32
CA THR A 72 25.51 -1.04 17.48
C THR A 72 26.83 -0.32 17.24
N LEU A 73 26.81 1.01 17.12
CA LEU A 73 27.95 1.91 17.41
C LEU A 73 27.43 3.26 17.92
#